data_AF-A0A9D8Q3D0-F1
#
_entry.id   AF-A0A9D8Q3D0-F1
#
_cell.length_a   1.000
_cell.length_b   1.000
_cell.length_c   1.000
_cell.angle_alpha   90.00
_cell.angle_beta   90.00
_cell.angle_gamma   90.00
#
_symmetry.space_group_name_H-M   'P 1'
#
loop_
_entity.id
_entity.type
_entity.pdbx_description
1 polymer ?
#
loop_
_entity_poly.entity_id
_entity_poly.type
_entity_poly.pdbx_seq_one_letter_code
_entity_poly.pdbx_strand_id
1 'polypeptide(L)' 'AQEFNREVNTTCSKSNDIELTNTGLEMKNVVEQFREQVQNLE' A
#
# COMPACT_ATOMS: atom_id res chain seq x y z
N ALA A 1 -4.82 -2.55 8.75
CA ALA A 1 -4.80 -2.63 7.28
C ALA A 1 -5.61 -1.53 6.59
N GLN A 2 -6.83 -1.19 7.06
CA GLN A 2 -7.61 -0.07 6.50
C GLN A 2 -6.90 1.29 6.64
N GLU A 3 -6.32 1.59 7.80
CA GLU A 3 -5.59 2.85 8.01
C GLU A 3 -4.34 2.96 7.11
N PHE A 4 -3.61 1.86 6.89
CA PHE A 4 -2.47 1.82 5.96
C PHE A 4 -2.88 2.13 4.51
N ASN A 5 -3.99 1.53 4.06
CA ASN A 5 -4.53 1.83 2.73
C ASN A 5 -5.00 3.29 2.61
N ARG A 6 -5.57 3.85 3.69
CA ARG A 6 -6.00 5.24 3.75
C ARG A 6 -4.82 6.21 3.64
N GLU A 7 -3.71 5.90 4.31
CA GLU A 7 -2.50 6.71 4.29
C GLU A 7 -1.81 6.67 2.92
N VAL A 8 -1.63 5.48 2.33
CA VAL A 8 -1.07 5.35 0.98
C VAL A 8 -1.89 6.12 -0.06
N ASN A 9 -3.22 6.01 -0.02
CA ASN A 9 -4.08 6.73 -0.95
C ASN A 9 -4.00 8.25 -0.75
N THR A 10 -3.87 8.74 0.49
CA THR A 10 -3.75 10.17 0.77
C THR A 10 -2.45 10.72 0.18
N THR A 11 -1.33 10.06 0.43
CA THR A 11 0.00 10.42 -0.09
C THR A 11 0.05 10.40 -1.62
N CYS A 12 -0.70 9.51 -2.28
CA CYS A 12 -0.66 9.36 -3.74
C CYS A 12 -1.78 10.10 -4.49
N SER A 13 -2.83 10.57 -3.81
CA SER A 13 -4.11 11.04 -4.44
C SER A 13 -4.00 12.21 -5.43
N LYS A 14 -2.86 12.92 -5.45
CA LYS A 14 -2.60 14.03 -6.38
C LYS A 14 -1.18 14.02 -6.94
N SER A 15 -0.51 12.86 -6.94
CA SER A 15 0.84 12.77 -7.47
C SER A 15 0.83 12.91 -8.99
N ASN A 16 1.33 14.03 -9.51
CA ASN A 16 1.75 14.12 -10.92
C ASN A 16 3.11 13.44 -11.15
N ASP A 17 3.74 12.98 -10.06
CA ASP A 17 5.00 12.28 -10.08
C ASP A 17 4.76 10.77 -10.24
N ILE A 18 5.33 10.23 -11.33
CA ILE A 18 5.22 8.83 -11.69
C ILE A 18 5.98 7.94 -10.70
N GLU A 19 7.07 8.43 -10.11
CA GLU A 19 7.84 7.69 -9.11
C GLU A 19 7.02 7.50 -7.84
N LEU A 20 6.37 8.57 -7.35
CA LEU A 20 5.52 8.50 -6.16
C LEU A 20 4.29 7.60 -6.37
N THR A 21 3.74 7.56 -7.59
CA THR A 21 2.66 6.62 -7.93
C THR A 21 3.13 5.16 -7.88
N ASN A 22 4.31 4.89 -8.44
CA ASN A 22 4.91 3.55 -8.42
C ASN A 22 5.25 3.10 -7.00
N THR A 23 5.82 3.99 -6.17
CA THR A 23 6.06 3.71 -4.75
C THR A 23 4.76 3.38 -4.02
N GLY A 24 3.67 4.11 -4.29
CA GLY A 24 2.36 3.82 -3.71
C GLY A 24 1.80 2.44 -4.09
N LEU A 25 2.04 1.99 -5.33
CA LEU A 25 1.66 0.65 -5.78
C LEU A 25 2.49 -0.44 -5.11
N GLU A 26 3.81 -0.24 -4.98
CA GLU A 26 4.69 -1.16 -4.26
C GLU A 26 4.29 -1.29 -2.78
N MET A 27 3.97 -0.18 -2.13
CA MET A 27 3.50 -0.19 -0.74
C MET A 27 2.21 -1.00 -0.57
N LYS A 28 1.26 -0.89 -1.51
CA LYS A 28 0.03 -1.70 -1.48
C LYS A 28 0.34 -3.19 -1.60
N ASN A 29 1.25 -3.57 -2.49
CA ASN A 29 1.65 -4.97 -2.66
C ASN A 29 2.28 -5.55 -1.39
N VAL A 30 3.16 -4.80 -0.72
CA VAL A 30 3.77 -5.23 0.54
C VAL A 30 2.71 -5.39 1.65
N VAL A 31 1.74 -4.48 1.71
CA VAL A 31 0.64 -4.57 2.69
C VAL A 31 -0.20 -5.82 2.47
N GLU A 32 -0.54 -6.15 1.22
CA GLU A 32 -1.31 -7.37 0.92
C GLU A 32 -0.51 -8.65 1.24
N GLN A 33 0.77 -8.71 0.88
CA GLN A 33 1.64 -9.83 1.24
C GLN A 33 1.75 -10.03 2.76
N PHE A 34 1.85 -8.94 3.52
CA PHE A 34 1.86 -9.01 4.98
C PHE A 34 0.56 -9.58 5.54
N ARG A 35 -0.60 -9.23 4.94
CA ARG A 35 -1.89 -9.79 5.35
C ARG A 35 -1.99 -11.28 5.05
N GLU A 36 -1.55 -11.71 3.87
CA GLU A 36 -1.50 -13.14 3.51
C GLU A 36 -0.58 -13.92 4.46
N GLN A 37 0.59 -13.38 4.81
CA GLN A 37 1.49 -14.01 5.77
C GLN A 37 0.86 -14.20 7.15
N VAL A 38 0.14 -13.17 7.65
CA VAL A 38 -0.58 -13.27 8.93
C VAL A 38 -1.66 -14.34 8.87
N GLN A 39 -2.42 -14.41 7.77
CA GLN A 39 -3.47 -15.44 7.59
C GLN A 39 -2.91 -16.85 7.48
N ASN A 40 -1.74 -17.03 6.87
CA ASN A 40 -1.10 -18.35 6.74
C ASN A 40 -0.50 -18.88 8.07
N LEU A 41 -0.45 -18.05 9.11
CA LEU A 41 0.04 -18.42 10.45
C LEU A 41 -1.09 -18.74 11.44
N GLU A 42 -2.35 -18.49 11.07
CA GLU A 42 -3.56 -18.96 11.78
C GLU A 42 -3.94 -20.38 11.34
#